data_AF-A0A161MMF9-F1
#
_entry.id   AF-A0A161MMF9-F1
#
_cell.length_a   1.000
_cell.length_b   1.000
_cell.length_c   1.000
_cell.angle_alpha   90.00
_cell.angle_beta   90.00
_cell.angle_gamma   90.00
#
_symmetry.space_group_name_H-M   'P 1'
#
loop_
_entity.id
_entity.type
_entity.pdbx_description
1 polymer ?
#
loop_
_entity_poly.entity_id
_entity_poly.type
_entity_poly.pdbx_seq_one_letter_code
_entity_poly.pdbx_strand_id
1 'polypeptide(L)'
;IKTKERVTPWNVDTISNPGFTKTVINKPAPRQNEKLSDEEREKRMKAFIKENEKLLKEYGMLRKYDDSKRFLQEHPQLVCEDTANYLVMWCINLELEDKQMLSQHVAHQCICMQYILELSKQLEVDPRSCVSSFFIKIQEANPEYKASFDDELKAFQERVSKRAKEKLEAALKEQEEEERQARLGPGGLDPVEVFESLPQCLKECFEKQDIKMLQDTIAKMPQDEAAYHMARCVDSGLWLPEGGKKAENNENNGEIDPATADSATAAEKNE
;
A
#
# COMPACT_ATOMS: atom_id res chain seq x y z
N ILE A 1 2.66 61.08 65.00
CA ILE A 1 2.22 59.96 64.12
C ILE A 1 3.13 59.91 62.87
N LYS A 2 3.20 60.97 62.06
CA LYS A 2 4.09 61.06 60.87
C LYS A 2 5.60 60.79 61.12
N THR A 3 6.10 61.08 62.32
CA THR A 3 7.49 60.78 62.72
C THR A 3 7.74 59.32 63.08
N LYS A 4 6.70 58.57 63.49
CA LYS A 4 6.82 57.13 63.79
C LYS A 4 6.81 56.30 62.49
N GLU A 5 6.03 56.69 61.48
CA GLU A 5 6.00 56.06 60.14
C GLU A 5 7.31 56.22 59.35
N ARG A 6 8.12 57.25 59.64
CA ARG A 6 9.46 57.41 59.03
C ARG A 6 10.54 56.52 59.63
N VAL A 7 10.29 55.95 60.81
CA VAL A 7 11.26 55.14 61.58
C VAL A 7 10.83 53.66 61.60
N THR A 8 9.61 53.35 61.17
CA THR A 8 9.15 51.96 61.02
C THR A 8 10.03 51.20 60.03
N PRO A 9 10.57 50.04 60.42
CA PRO A 9 11.37 49.21 59.53
C PRO A 9 10.54 48.76 58.33
N TRP A 10 11.14 48.80 57.15
CA TRP A 10 10.53 48.29 55.94
C TRP A 10 10.27 46.78 56.05
N ASN A 11 9.03 46.38 55.89
CA ASN A 11 8.56 45.00 55.83
C ASN A 11 7.71 44.78 54.56
N VAL A 12 7.33 43.53 54.26
CA VAL A 12 6.59 43.18 53.04
C VAL A 12 5.32 44.01 52.83
N ASP A 13 4.69 44.46 53.92
CA ASP A 13 3.46 45.26 53.90
C ASP A 13 3.71 46.77 53.78
N THR A 14 4.94 47.24 54.03
CA THR A 14 5.32 48.65 53.86
C THR A 14 6.10 48.90 52.57
N ILE A 15 6.83 47.90 52.05
CA ILE A 15 7.69 48.03 50.87
C ILE A 15 6.89 48.11 49.56
N SER A 16 5.83 47.32 49.42
CA SER A 16 5.07 47.27 48.18
C SER A 16 3.69 46.65 48.37
N ASN A 17 2.76 47.04 47.50
CA ASN A 17 1.47 46.37 47.36
C ASN A 17 1.44 45.56 46.05
N PRO A 18 0.76 44.41 46.00
CA PRO A 18 0.57 43.67 44.76
C PRO A 18 -0.28 44.50 43.78
N GLY A 19 0.36 45.09 42.77
CA GLY A 19 -0.30 45.95 41.78
C GLY A 19 -1.18 45.18 40.78
N PHE A 20 -0.81 43.94 40.47
CA PHE A 20 -1.60 43.03 39.63
C PHE A 20 -1.18 41.59 39.91
N THR A 21 -2.14 40.74 40.24
CA THR A 21 -1.89 39.30 40.45
C THR A 21 -2.86 38.52 39.59
N LYS A 22 -2.34 37.84 38.56
CA LYS A 22 -3.11 36.91 37.73
C LYS A 22 -2.39 35.58 37.68
N THR A 23 -3.05 34.54 38.19
CA THR A 23 -2.61 33.16 38.03
C THR A 23 -3.33 32.56 36.83
N VAL A 24 -2.58 32.03 35.88
CA VAL A 24 -3.14 31.26 34.76
C VAL A 24 -2.64 29.83 34.93
N ILE A 25 -3.57 28.92 35.23
CA ILE A 25 -3.27 27.50 35.29
C ILE A 25 -3.55 26.92 33.90
N ASN A 26 -2.50 26.46 33.22
CA ASN A 26 -2.65 25.75 31.95
C ASN A 26 -3.20 24.35 32.22
N LYS A 27 -4.52 24.23 32.27
CA LYS A 27 -5.16 22.91 32.34
C LYS A 27 -4.88 22.17 31.03
N PRO A 28 -4.44 20.90 31.06
CA PRO A 28 -4.23 20.14 29.84
C PRO A 28 -5.54 20.09 29.05
N ALA A 29 -5.49 20.49 27.79
CA ALA A 29 -6.66 20.41 26.92
C ALA A 29 -6.99 18.93 26.69
N PRO A 30 -8.27 18.52 26.79
CA PRO A 30 -8.67 17.18 26.40
C PRO A 30 -8.40 16.96 24.92
N ARG A 31 -8.10 15.72 24.54
CA ARG A 31 -7.83 15.33 23.15
C ARG A 31 -8.98 15.79 22.24
N GLN A 32 -8.70 16.76 21.36
CA GLN A 32 -9.67 17.19 20.35
C GLN A 32 -9.64 16.19 19.20
N ASN A 33 -10.73 15.46 19.01
CA ASN A 33 -10.92 14.67 17.79
C ASN A 33 -11.28 15.63 16.66
N GLU A 34 -10.28 16.10 15.91
CA GLU A 34 -10.50 16.82 14.66
C GLU A 34 -11.27 15.90 13.69
N LYS A 35 -12.58 16.12 13.56
CA LYS A 35 -13.42 15.45 12.56
C LYS A 35 -13.16 16.07 11.19
N LEU A 36 -11.95 15.88 10.66
CA LEU A 36 -11.63 16.19 9.27
C LEU A 36 -12.34 15.21 8.34
N SER A 37 -12.73 15.68 7.15
CA SER A 37 -13.22 14.81 6.07
C SER A 37 -12.11 13.82 5.66
N ASP A 38 -12.50 12.64 5.18
CA ASP A 38 -11.55 11.59 4.80
C ASP A 38 -10.59 12.05 3.69
N GLU A 39 -11.07 12.89 2.76
CA GLU A 39 -10.25 13.47 1.69
C GLU A 39 -9.20 14.47 2.22
N GLU A 40 -9.55 15.26 3.24
CA GLU A 40 -8.64 16.23 3.84
C GLU A 40 -7.58 15.52 4.68
N ARG A 41 -7.96 14.42 5.35
CA ARG A 41 -7.03 13.55 6.08
C ARG A 41 -6.03 12.92 5.13
N GLU A 42 -6.45 12.46 3.96
CA GLU A 42 -5.53 11.88 2.97
C GLU A 42 -4.56 12.92 2.41
N LYS A 43 -5.03 14.14 2.09
CA LYS A 43 -4.16 15.23 1.63
C LYS A 43 -3.14 15.63 2.69
N ARG A 44 -3.57 15.75 3.94
CA ARG A 44 -2.69 16.05 5.09
C ARG A 44 -1.65 14.94 5.28
N MET A 45 -2.07 13.68 5.19
CA MET A 45 -1.18 12.53 5.28
C MET A 45 -0.13 12.54 4.17
N LYS A 46 -0.53 12.78 2.90
CA LYS A 46 0.41 12.87 1.77
C LYS A 46 1.41 14.01 1.94
N ALA A 47 0.97 15.19 2.37
CA ALA A 47 1.85 16.32 2.66
C ALA A 47 2.83 16.00 3.81
N PHE A 48 2.31 15.44 4.90
CA PHE A 48 3.09 15.05 6.08
C PHE A 48 4.17 14.01 5.74
N ILE A 49 3.81 12.98 4.98
CA ILE A 49 4.76 11.95 4.52
C ILE A 49 5.85 12.58 3.67
N LYS A 50 5.48 13.46 2.72
CA LYS A 50 6.46 14.11 1.83
C LYS A 50 7.44 15.01 2.60
N GLU A 51 6.97 15.72 3.61
CA GLU A 51 7.81 16.60 4.44
C GLU A 51 8.71 15.81 5.39
N ASN A 52 8.22 14.70 5.94
CA ASN A 52 8.88 13.95 7.02
C ASN A 52 9.45 12.60 6.57
N GLU A 53 9.51 12.30 5.28
CA GLU A 53 9.86 10.97 4.75
C GLU A 53 11.19 10.43 5.31
N LYS A 54 12.20 11.30 5.38
CA LYS A 54 13.53 10.93 5.90
C LYS A 54 13.47 10.56 7.38
N LEU A 55 12.77 11.37 8.17
CA LEU A 55 12.61 11.15 9.62
C LEU A 55 11.78 9.90 9.91
N LEU A 56 10.75 9.63 9.09
CA LEU A 56 9.92 8.43 9.20
C LEU A 56 10.73 7.16 8.92
N LYS A 57 11.58 7.18 7.88
CA LYS A 57 12.49 6.09 7.57
C LYS A 57 13.54 5.90 8.65
N GLU A 58 14.14 6.98 9.15
CA GLU A 58 15.10 6.93 10.26
C GLU A 58 14.48 6.30 11.51
N TYR A 59 13.27 6.73 11.90
CA TYR A 59 12.54 6.14 13.02
C TYR A 59 12.29 4.64 12.83
N GLY A 60 11.79 4.24 11.65
CA GLY A 60 11.49 2.83 11.37
C GLY A 60 12.73 1.93 11.34
N MET A 61 13.93 2.51 11.17
CA MET A 61 15.21 1.80 11.25
C MET A 61 15.76 1.66 12.67
N LEU A 62 15.19 2.35 13.67
CA LEU A 62 15.61 2.21 15.06
C LEU A 62 15.16 0.86 15.65
N ARG A 63 15.84 0.41 16.70
CA ARG A 63 15.48 -0.84 17.43
C ARG A 63 15.52 -0.69 18.93
N LYS A 64 16.53 0.01 19.44
CA LYS A 64 16.71 0.24 20.87
C LYS A 64 15.65 1.21 21.37
N TYR A 65 14.99 0.85 22.47
CA TYR A 65 13.94 1.66 23.06
C TYR A 65 14.42 3.06 23.49
N ASP A 66 15.64 3.18 24.00
CA ASP A 66 16.19 4.48 24.41
C ASP A 66 16.42 5.42 23.21
N ASP A 67 16.91 4.86 22.10
CA ASP A 67 17.14 5.62 20.86
C ASP A 67 15.79 6.05 20.26
N SER A 68 14.82 5.13 20.16
CA SER A 68 13.45 5.43 19.70
C SER A 68 12.77 6.48 20.57
N LYS A 69 12.95 6.41 21.89
CA LYS A 69 12.41 7.40 22.85
C LYS A 69 13.00 8.77 22.61
N ARG A 70 14.34 8.86 22.53
CA ARG A 70 15.04 10.12 22.30
C ARG A 70 14.64 10.74 20.97
N PHE A 71 14.58 9.93 19.92
CA PHE A 71 14.21 10.39 18.58
C PHE A 71 12.79 10.98 18.55
N LEU A 72 11.81 10.32 19.19
CA LEU A 72 10.44 10.84 19.26
C LEU A 72 10.30 12.07 20.17
N GLN A 73 11.19 12.25 21.14
CA GLN A 73 11.26 13.47 21.96
C GLN A 73 11.87 14.65 21.18
N GLU A 74 12.88 14.39 20.34
CA GLU A 74 13.49 15.40 19.45
C GLU A 74 12.55 15.75 18.28
N HIS A 75 11.72 14.81 17.84
CA HIS A 75 10.74 14.99 16.75
C HIS A 75 9.29 14.66 17.18
N PRO A 76 8.66 15.48 18.06
CA PRO A 76 7.31 15.22 18.55
C PRO A 76 6.23 15.22 17.47
N GLN A 77 6.47 15.84 16.31
CA GLN A 77 5.53 15.82 15.19
C GLN A 77 5.30 14.43 14.61
N LEU A 78 6.24 13.50 14.80
CA LEU A 78 6.14 12.13 14.29
C LEU A 78 5.19 11.26 15.12
N VAL A 79 4.83 11.69 16.33
CA VAL A 79 3.94 10.93 17.21
C VAL A 79 2.48 11.23 16.81
N CYS A 80 2.05 10.63 15.71
CA CYS A 80 0.71 10.81 15.12
C CYS A 80 0.23 9.54 14.43
N GLU A 81 -1.07 9.47 14.12
CA GLU A 81 -1.67 8.34 13.42
C GLU A 81 -1.13 8.20 11.99
N ASP A 82 -0.77 9.31 11.33
CA ASP A 82 -0.22 9.32 9.97
C ASP A 82 1.13 8.58 9.90
N THR A 83 1.99 8.72 10.92
CA THR A 83 3.25 7.97 11.01
C THR A 83 3.00 6.47 11.11
N ALA A 84 2.04 6.03 11.93
CA ALA A 84 1.69 4.62 12.02
C ALA A 84 1.19 4.09 10.67
N ASN A 85 0.32 4.84 9.98
CA ASN A 85 -0.18 4.47 8.66
C ASN A 85 0.93 4.36 7.61
N TYR A 86 1.87 5.32 7.61
CA TYR A 86 3.04 5.27 6.74
C TYR A 86 3.90 4.03 6.99
N LEU A 87 4.21 3.71 8.25
CA LEU A 87 5.02 2.54 8.59
C LEU A 87 4.34 1.24 8.18
N VAL A 88 3.01 1.11 8.34
CA VAL A 88 2.25 -0.05 7.85
C VAL A 88 2.39 -0.19 6.34
N MET A 89 2.20 0.91 5.59
CA MET A 89 2.34 0.90 4.13
C MET A 89 3.77 0.56 3.71
N TRP A 90 4.77 1.06 4.43
CA TRP A 90 6.16 0.77 4.16
C TRP A 90 6.49 -0.71 4.41
N CYS A 91 5.99 -1.31 5.49
CA CYS A 91 6.11 -2.76 5.73
C CYS A 91 5.53 -3.58 4.57
N ILE A 92 4.34 -3.21 4.08
CA ILE A 92 3.70 -3.92 2.95
C ILE A 92 4.56 -3.79 1.68
N ASN A 93 5.06 -2.60 1.37
CA ASN A 93 5.92 -2.40 0.20
C ASN A 93 7.23 -3.20 0.31
N LEU A 94 7.81 -3.30 1.51
CA LEU A 94 9.01 -4.11 1.75
C LEU A 94 8.74 -5.62 1.58
N GLU A 95 7.58 -6.13 1.99
CA GLU A 95 7.18 -7.51 1.71
C GLU A 95 6.98 -7.76 0.21
N LEU A 96 6.42 -6.79 -0.53
CA LEU A 96 6.28 -6.88 -1.99
C LEU A 96 7.65 -6.87 -2.71
N GLU A 97 8.67 -6.25 -2.12
CA GLU A 97 10.05 -6.26 -2.59
C GLU A 97 10.86 -7.49 -2.07
N ASP A 98 10.21 -8.49 -1.46
CA ASP A 98 10.84 -9.66 -0.83
C ASP A 98 11.85 -9.35 0.31
N LYS A 99 11.80 -8.15 0.90
CA LYS A 99 12.69 -7.72 2.00
C LYS A 99 12.10 -8.03 3.38
N GLN A 100 11.83 -9.30 3.65
CA GLN A 100 11.15 -9.75 4.88
C GLN A 100 11.87 -9.35 6.18
N MET A 101 13.20 -9.48 6.23
CA MET A 101 13.98 -9.10 7.42
C MET A 101 13.82 -7.61 7.76
N LEU A 102 13.81 -6.76 6.73
CA LEU A 102 13.66 -5.31 6.91
C LEU A 102 12.22 -4.96 7.28
N SER A 103 11.24 -5.61 6.66
CA SER A 103 9.82 -5.49 7.00
C SER A 103 9.56 -5.81 8.48
N GLN A 104 10.10 -6.92 9.00
CA GLN A 104 9.98 -7.30 10.41
C GLN A 104 10.62 -6.28 11.35
N HIS A 105 11.74 -5.68 10.95
CA HIS A 105 12.40 -4.64 11.73
C HIS A 105 11.56 -3.37 11.81
N VAL A 106 11.03 -2.90 10.68
CA VAL A 106 10.13 -1.73 10.62
C VAL A 106 8.81 -2.01 11.35
N ALA A 107 8.30 -3.23 11.27
CA ALA A 107 7.08 -3.66 11.94
C ALA A 107 7.16 -3.47 13.46
N HIS A 108 8.33 -3.71 14.05
CA HIS A 108 8.53 -3.46 15.48
C HIS A 108 8.29 -1.99 15.85
N GLN A 109 8.87 -1.05 15.10
CA GLN A 109 8.67 0.39 15.35
C GLN A 109 7.23 0.82 15.07
N CYS A 110 6.59 0.22 14.07
CA CYS A 110 5.17 0.44 13.80
C CYS A 110 4.30 0.07 15.01
N ILE A 111 4.54 -1.09 15.64
CA ILE A 111 3.78 -1.53 16.82
C ILE A 111 4.10 -0.66 18.04
N CYS A 112 5.35 -0.23 18.22
CA CYS A 112 5.68 0.76 19.26
C CYS A 112 4.85 2.05 19.09
N MET A 113 4.74 2.57 17.87
CA MET A 113 3.93 3.77 17.60
C MET A 113 2.44 3.52 17.87
N GLN A 114 1.89 2.37 17.46
CA GLN A 114 0.49 2.01 17.70
C GLN A 114 0.18 1.92 19.19
N TYR A 115 1.04 1.29 19.99
CA TYR A 115 0.89 1.22 21.44
C TYR A 115 0.93 2.60 22.11
N ILE A 116 1.80 3.52 21.65
CA ILE A 116 1.83 4.90 22.17
C ILE A 116 0.48 5.60 21.90
N LEU A 117 -0.06 5.42 20.69
CA LEU A 117 -1.35 5.99 20.30
C LEU A 117 -2.52 5.36 21.07
N GLU A 118 -2.46 4.07 21.36
CA GLU A 118 -3.45 3.35 22.15
C GLU A 118 -3.42 3.78 23.63
N LEU A 119 -2.23 3.87 24.23
CA LEU A 119 -2.06 4.38 25.59
C LEU A 119 -2.61 5.80 25.73
N SER A 120 -2.41 6.62 24.70
CA SER A 120 -2.98 7.97 24.61
C SER A 120 -4.51 7.97 24.51
N LYS A 121 -5.11 7.00 23.82
CA LYS A 121 -6.58 6.83 23.76
C LYS A 121 -7.13 6.41 25.12
N GLN A 122 -6.47 5.48 25.81
CA GLN A 122 -6.88 5.00 27.13
C GLN A 122 -6.80 6.09 28.21
N LEU A 123 -5.77 6.94 28.16
CA LEU A 123 -5.57 8.01 29.15
C LEU A 123 -6.24 9.35 28.76
N GLU A 124 -6.81 9.45 27.56
CA GLU A 124 -7.37 10.70 26.98
C GLU A 124 -6.36 11.88 26.95
N VAL A 125 -5.07 11.58 26.92
CA VAL A 125 -3.96 12.56 26.86
C VAL A 125 -3.36 12.59 25.46
N ASP A 126 -2.79 13.72 25.05
CA ASP A 126 -2.03 13.83 23.80
C ASP A 126 -0.91 12.77 23.71
N PRO A 127 -0.76 12.06 22.57
CA PRO A 127 0.16 10.93 22.45
C PRO A 127 1.62 11.32 22.61
N ARG A 128 2.00 12.58 22.34
CA ARG A 128 3.37 13.07 22.56
C ARG A 128 3.76 13.04 24.04
N SER A 129 2.79 13.20 24.94
CA SER A 129 3.02 13.12 26.38
C SER A 129 3.19 11.67 26.87
N CYS A 130 2.69 10.69 26.11
CA CYS A 130 2.69 9.28 26.49
C CYS A 130 3.96 8.53 26.07
N VAL A 131 4.78 9.10 25.19
CA VAL A 131 6.00 8.48 24.63
C VAL A 131 6.92 7.96 25.74
N SER A 132 7.28 8.82 26.69
CA SER A 132 8.19 8.45 27.78
C SER A 132 7.62 7.34 28.65
N SER A 133 6.32 7.42 28.95
CA SER A 133 5.63 6.43 29.79
C SER A 133 5.56 5.06 29.13
N PHE A 134 5.34 5.01 27.81
CA PHE A 134 5.36 3.75 27.06
C PHE A 134 6.73 3.07 27.12
N PHE A 135 7.82 3.78 26.81
CA PHE A 135 9.14 3.17 26.77
C PHE A 135 9.66 2.75 28.15
N ILE A 136 9.31 3.47 29.21
CA ILE A 136 9.60 3.03 30.59
C ILE A 136 8.82 1.74 30.89
N LYS A 137 7.52 1.72 30.58
CA LYS A 137 6.67 0.54 30.82
C LYS A 137 7.15 -0.69 30.05
N ILE A 138 7.52 -0.58 28.77
CA ILE A 138 7.97 -1.76 27.99
C ILE A 138 9.34 -2.29 28.47
N GLN A 139 10.19 -1.43 29.02
CA GLN A 139 11.50 -1.82 29.58
C GLN A 139 11.40 -2.43 30.98
N GLU A 140 10.53 -1.89 31.83
CA GLU A 140 10.30 -2.33 33.22
C GLU A 140 9.17 -3.37 33.35
N ALA A 141 8.49 -3.69 32.25
CA ALA A 141 7.26 -4.48 32.23
C ALA A 141 7.41 -5.89 32.80
N ASN A 142 6.33 -6.34 33.44
CA ASN A 142 6.11 -7.74 33.74
C ASN A 142 6.21 -8.59 32.45
N PRO A 143 6.73 -9.83 32.53
CA PRO A 143 6.87 -10.71 31.36
C PRO A 143 5.60 -10.87 30.52
N GLU A 144 4.43 -10.77 31.15
CA GLU A 144 3.10 -10.85 30.51
C GLU A 144 2.83 -9.70 29.53
N TYR A 145 3.20 -8.47 29.88
CA TYR A 145 3.02 -7.30 28.99
C TYR A 145 3.98 -7.35 27.79
N LYS A 146 5.18 -7.90 27.99
CA LYS A 146 6.11 -8.15 26.90
C LYS A 146 5.60 -9.27 25.98
N ALA A 147 5.01 -10.32 26.55
CA ALA A 147 4.41 -11.41 25.77
C ALA A 147 3.25 -10.90 24.90
N SER A 148 2.34 -10.08 25.45
CA SER A 148 1.26 -9.49 24.66
C SER A 148 1.78 -8.61 23.52
N PHE A 149 2.83 -7.82 23.77
CA PHE A 149 3.48 -7.02 22.74
C PHE A 149 4.10 -7.88 21.63
N ASP A 150 4.81 -8.96 22.00
CA ASP A 150 5.43 -9.88 21.04
C ASP A 150 4.39 -10.64 20.22
N ASP A 151 3.24 -11.00 20.81
CA ASP A 151 2.15 -11.67 20.11
C ASP A 151 1.41 -10.72 19.16
N GLU A 152 1.21 -9.46 19.55
CA GLU A 152 0.69 -8.44 18.63
C GLU A 152 1.64 -8.15 17.48
N LEU A 153 2.95 -8.15 17.74
CA LEU A 153 3.96 -7.99 16.69
C LEU A 153 3.91 -9.13 15.68
N LYS A 154 3.81 -10.39 16.14
CA LYS A 154 3.65 -11.55 15.24
C LYS A 154 2.34 -11.45 14.45
N ALA A 155 1.23 -11.15 15.11
CA ALA A 155 -0.06 -11.00 14.46
C ALA A 155 -0.04 -9.86 13.43
N PHE A 156 0.71 -8.79 13.69
CA PHE A 156 0.92 -7.71 12.73
C PHE A 156 1.74 -8.17 11.54
N GLN A 157 2.87 -8.86 11.74
CA GLN A 157 3.68 -9.42 10.66
C GLN A 157 2.85 -10.35 9.75
N GLU A 158 2.05 -11.24 10.33
CA GLU A 158 1.14 -12.11 9.56
C GLU A 158 0.12 -11.31 8.73
N ARG A 159 -0.46 -10.24 9.30
CA ARG A 159 -1.38 -9.35 8.57
C ARG A 159 -0.68 -8.63 7.42
N VAL A 160 0.57 -8.17 7.61
CA VAL A 160 1.35 -7.50 6.56
C VAL A 160 1.64 -8.49 5.43
N SER A 161 2.14 -9.69 5.74
CA SER A 161 2.42 -10.72 4.73
C SER A 161 1.14 -11.15 4.00
N LYS A 162 0.00 -11.27 4.70
CA LYS A 162 -1.29 -11.56 4.06
C LYS A 162 -1.70 -10.46 3.08
N ARG A 163 -1.63 -9.19 3.49
CA ARG A 163 -1.96 -8.05 2.63
C ARG A 163 -1.01 -7.92 1.44
N ALA A 164 0.26 -8.24 1.61
CA ALA A 164 1.22 -8.26 0.50
C ALA A 164 0.84 -9.32 -0.54
N LYS A 165 0.48 -10.54 -0.10
CA LYS A 165 -0.04 -11.60 -0.99
C LYS A 165 -1.33 -11.19 -1.69
N GLU A 166 -2.30 -10.64 -0.95
CA GLU A 166 -3.57 -10.16 -1.52
C GLU A 166 -3.33 -9.07 -2.59
N LYS A 167 -2.37 -8.16 -2.38
CA LYS A 167 -1.99 -7.15 -3.39
C LYS A 167 -1.30 -7.75 -4.61
N LEU A 168 -0.43 -8.74 -4.41
CA LEU A 168 0.26 -9.42 -5.51
C LEU A 168 -0.74 -10.23 -6.35
N GLU A 169 -1.65 -10.96 -5.71
CA GLU A 169 -2.74 -11.68 -6.37
C GLU A 169 -3.68 -10.73 -7.13
N ALA A 170 -4.02 -9.58 -6.55
CA ALA A 170 -4.84 -8.58 -7.22
C ALA A 170 -4.15 -8.00 -8.46
N ALA A 171 -2.86 -7.67 -8.36
CA ALA A 171 -2.07 -7.17 -9.49
C ALA A 171 -1.93 -8.23 -10.60
N LEU A 172 -1.73 -9.50 -10.23
CA LEU A 172 -1.67 -10.60 -11.19
C LEU A 172 -3.02 -10.84 -11.88
N LYS A 173 -4.13 -10.72 -11.14
CA LYS A 173 -5.48 -10.83 -11.71
C LYS A 173 -5.82 -9.66 -12.63
N GLU A 174 -5.42 -8.44 -12.28
CA GLU A 174 -5.60 -7.26 -13.13
C GLU A 174 -4.79 -7.42 -14.43
N GLN A 175 -3.55 -7.90 -14.35
CA GLN A 175 -2.74 -8.21 -15.51
C GLN A 175 -3.36 -9.34 -16.37
N GLU A 176 -3.87 -10.40 -15.77
CA GLU A 176 -4.58 -11.47 -16.48
C GLU A 176 -5.86 -10.96 -17.17
N GLU A 177 -6.58 -10.04 -16.53
CA GLU A 177 -7.77 -9.42 -17.10
C GLU A 177 -7.41 -8.46 -18.24
N GLU A 178 -6.34 -7.67 -18.13
CA GLU A 178 -5.81 -6.86 -19.24
C GLU A 178 -5.36 -7.73 -20.42
N GLU A 179 -4.66 -8.83 -20.17
CA GLU A 179 -4.29 -9.81 -21.20
C GLU A 179 -5.52 -10.49 -21.80
N ARG A 180 -6.56 -10.77 -21.00
CA ARG A 180 -7.84 -11.28 -21.49
C ARG A 180 -8.53 -10.25 -22.38
N GLN A 181 -8.58 -8.98 -21.96
CA GLN A 181 -9.17 -7.90 -22.74
C GLN A 181 -8.43 -7.68 -24.06
N ALA A 182 -7.09 -7.75 -24.06
CA ALA A 182 -6.27 -7.66 -25.26
C ALA A 182 -6.46 -8.84 -26.23
N ARG A 183 -6.91 -10.00 -25.73
CA ARG A 183 -7.21 -11.21 -26.52
C ARG A 183 -8.66 -11.30 -26.99
N LEU A 184 -9.54 -10.38 -26.58
CA LEU A 184 -10.94 -10.42 -27.00
C LEU A 184 -11.08 -10.27 -28.52
N GLY A 185 -11.88 -11.16 -29.11
CA GLY A 185 -12.23 -11.10 -30.51
C GLY A 185 -13.14 -9.91 -30.86
N PRO A 186 -13.46 -9.73 -32.16
CA PRO A 186 -14.24 -8.59 -32.66
C PRO A 186 -15.64 -8.43 -32.03
N GLY A 187 -16.20 -9.48 -31.44
CA GLY A 187 -17.46 -9.49 -30.71
C GLY A 187 -17.33 -9.50 -29.18
N GLY A 188 -16.13 -9.28 -28.63
CA GLY A 188 -15.92 -9.24 -27.18
C GLY A 188 -15.98 -10.60 -26.49
N LEU A 189 -15.73 -11.68 -27.23
CA LEU A 189 -15.59 -13.04 -26.70
C LEU A 189 -14.11 -13.47 -26.77
N ASP A 190 -13.66 -14.18 -25.74
CA ASP A 190 -12.31 -14.75 -25.71
C ASP A 190 -12.26 -16.02 -26.60
N PRO A 191 -11.33 -16.10 -27.57
CA PRO A 191 -11.14 -17.30 -28.40
C PRO A 191 -10.94 -18.58 -27.59
N VAL A 192 -10.24 -18.52 -26.46
CA VAL A 192 -9.92 -19.69 -25.62
C VAL A 192 -11.16 -20.17 -24.88
N GLU A 193 -11.94 -19.26 -24.29
CA GLU A 193 -13.18 -19.62 -23.58
C GLU A 193 -14.24 -20.16 -24.54
N VAL A 194 -14.35 -19.57 -25.74
CA VAL A 194 -15.25 -20.08 -26.76
C VAL A 194 -14.79 -21.48 -27.16
N PHE A 195 -13.52 -21.69 -27.49
CA PHE A 195 -12.99 -23.00 -27.85
C PHE A 195 -13.23 -24.07 -26.77
N GLU A 196 -12.98 -23.77 -25.50
CA GLU A 196 -13.21 -24.72 -24.40
C GLU A 196 -14.70 -25.04 -24.18
N SER A 197 -15.59 -24.08 -24.44
CA SER A 197 -17.04 -24.30 -24.33
C SER A 197 -17.67 -25.01 -25.53
N LEU A 198 -16.94 -25.20 -26.64
CA LEU A 198 -17.46 -25.86 -27.82
C LEU A 198 -17.66 -27.38 -27.61
N PRO A 199 -18.67 -27.98 -28.26
CA PRO A 199 -18.81 -29.43 -28.36
C PRO A 199 -17.55 -30.10 -28.90
N GLN A 200 -17.23 -31.30 -28.39
CA GLN A 200 -16.04 -32.06 -28.78
C GLN A 200 -15.93 -32.25 -30.31
N CYS A 201 -17.06 -32.47 -30.98
CA CYS A 201 -17.10 -32.62 -32.44
C CYS A 201 -16.65 -31.35 -33.19
N LEU A 202 -16.95 -30.16 -32.67
CA LEU A 202 -16.52 -28.89 -33.26
C LEU A 202 -15.07 -28.57 -32.89
N LYS A 203 -14.64 -28.86 -31.65
CA LYS A 203 -13.24 -28.74 -31.22
C LYS A 203 -12.30 -29.51 -32.14
N GLU A 204 -12.62 -30.78 -32.43
CA GLU A 204 -11.82 -31.61 -33.34
C GLU A 204 -11.74 -31.04 -34.76
N CYS A 205 -12.78 -30.35 -35.24
CA CYS A 205 -12.77 -29.72 -36.57
C CYS A 205 -11.79 -28.53 -36.61
N PHE A 206 -11.72 -27.74 -35.53
CA PHE A 206 -10.76 -26.64 -35.40
C PHE A 206 -9.33 -27.13 -35.13
N GLU A 207 -9.14 -28.21 -34.35
CA GLU A 207 -7.83 -28.85 -34.13
C GLU A 207 -7.24 -29.43 -35.43
N LYS A 208 -8.07 -30.05 -36.26
CA LYS A 208 -7.66 -30.63 -37.55
C LYS A 208 -7.63 -29.61 -38.69
N GLN A 209 -8.07 -28.37 -38.45
CA GLN A 209 -8.22 -27.31 -39.45
C GLN A 209 -9.00 -27.77 -40.71
N ASP A 210 -10.00 -28.63 -40.54
CA ASP A 210 -10.77 -29.20 -41.66
C ASP A 210 -12.12 -28.50 -41.82
N ILE A 211 -12.18 -27.59 -42.80
CA ILE A 211 -13.36 -26.79 -43.17
C ILE A 211 -14.52 -27.68 -43.65
N LYS A 212 -14.22 -28.80 -44.32
CA LYS A 212 -15.26 -29.71 -44.83
C LYS A 212 -15.89 -30.50 -43.69
N MET A 213 -15.05 -30.95 -42.76
CA MET A 213 -15.52 -31.64 -41.56
C MET A 213 -16.40 -30.73 -40.68
N LEU A 214 -16.09 -29.42 -40.62
CA LEU A 214 -16.90 -28.42 -39.94
C LEU A 214 -18.28 -28.23 -40.61
N GLN A 215 -18.33 -28.13 -41.94
CA GLN A 215 -19.60 -28.04 -42.68
C GLN A 215 -20.47 -29.29 -42.50
N ASP A 216 -19.86 -30.48 -42.52
CA ASP A 216 -20.55 -31.75 -42.33
C ASP A 216 -21.07 -31.94 -40.90
N THR A 217 -20.35 -31.44 -39.89
CA THR A 217 -20.81 -31.47 -38.49
C THR A 217 -21.95 -30.47 -38.26
N ILE A 218 -21.88 -29.29 -38.86
CA ILE A 218 -22.96 -28.29 -38.85
C ILE A 218 -24.23 -28.84 -39.53
N ALA A 219 -24.09 -29.57 -40.64
CA ALA A 219 -25.24 -30.16 -41.34
C ALA A 219 -25.93 -31.28 -40.55
N LYS A 220 -25.22 -31.93 -39.62
CA LYS A 220 -25.74 -33.03 -38.78
C LYS A 220 -26.39 -32.55 -37.48
N MET A 221 -26.09 -31.33 -37.03
CA MET A 221 -26.60 -30.79 -35.78
C MET A 221 -27.87 -29.94 -35.99
N PRO A 222 -28.65 -29.67 -34.93
CA PRO A 222 -29.80 -28.79 -35.00
C PRO A 222 -29.40 -27.38 -35.43
N GLN A 223 -30.18 -26.78 -36.32
CA GLN A 223 -29.87 -25.48 -36.93
C GLN A 223 -29.72 -24.35 -35.88
N ASP A 224 -30.46 -24.42 -34.78
CA ASP A 224 -30.40 -23.44 -33.68
C ASP A 224 -29.08 -23.53 -32.89
N GLU A 225 -28.61 -24.75 -32.62
CA GLU A 225 -27.34 -24.98 -31.91
C GLU A 225 -26.13 -24.63 -32.80
N ALA A 226 -26.22 -24.94 -34.10
CA ALA A 226 -25.20 -24.58 -35.09
C ALA A 226 -25.03 -23.06 -35.18
N ALA A 227 -26.15 -22.33 -35.29
CA ALA A 227 -26.13 -20.87 -35.37
C ALA A 227 -25.56 -20.23 -34.09
N TYR A 228 -25.92 -20.77 -32.92
CA TYR A 228 -25.42 -20.31 -31.63
C TYR A 228 -23.89 -20.45 -31.50
N HIS A 229 -23.34 -21.64 -31.80
CA HIS A 229 -21.90 -21.86 -31.71
C HIS A 229 -21.12 -21.15 -32.82
N MET A 230 -21.66 -21.07 -34.05
CA MET A 230 -21.01 -20.39 -35.16
C MET A 230 -20.93 -18.87 -34.95
N ALA A 231 -22.00 -18.23 -34.47
CA ALA A 231 -21.98 -16.82 -34.12
C ALA A 231 -20.87 -16.52 -33.09
N ARG A 232 -20.76 -17.36 -32.05
CA ARG A 232 -19.71 -17.24 -31.03
C ARG A 232 -18.30 -17.44 -31.58
N CYS A 233 -18.11 -18.36 -32.55
CA CYS A 233 -16.82 -18.55 -33.21
C CYS A 233 -16.42 -17.35 -34.09
N VAL A 234 -17.39 -16.66 -34.69
CA VAL A 234 -17.13 -15.42 -35.45
C VAL A 234 -16.85 -14.26 -34.50
N ASP A 235 -17.64 -14.13 -33.43
CA ASP A 235 -17.53 -13.08 -32.42
C ASP A 235 -16.22 -13.20 -31.61
N SER A 236 -15.72 -14.41 -31.38
CA SER A 236 -14.39 -14.62 -30.76
C SER A 236 -13.24 -14.53 -31.76
N GLY A 237 -13.50 -14.40 -33.07
CA GLY A 237 -12.47 -14.39 -34.11
C GLY A 237 -11.84 -15.75 -34.41
N LEU A 238 -12.39 -16.85 -33.86
CA LEU A 238 -11.97 -18.24 -34.12
C LEU A 238 -12.31 -18.68 -35.56
N TRP A 239 -13.33 -18.07 -36.18
CA TRP A 239 -13.74 -18.33 -37.56
C TRP A 239 -13.99 -17.03 -38.32
N LEU A 240 -13.33 -16.86 -39.47
CA LEU A 240 -13.57 -15.76 -40.39
C LEU A 240 -14.41 -16.28 -41.58
N PRO A 241 -15.68 -15.89 -41.73
CA PRO A 241 -16.47 -16.29 -42.88
C PRO A 241 -15.87 -15.71 -44.17
N GLU A 242 -15.74 -16.53 -45.22
CA GLU A 242 -15.29 -16.09 -46.55
C GLU A 242 -16.23 -14.99 -47.09
N GLY A 243 -15.85 -13.73 -46.88
CA GLY A 243 -16.67 -12.57 -47.28
C GLY A 243 -16.49 -11.32 -46.42
N GLY A 244 -15.87 -11.41 -45.23
CA GLY A 244 -15.50 -10.23 -44.44
C GLY A 244 -14.25 -9.55 -45.00
N LYS A 245 -14.42 -8.46 -45.76
CA LYS A 245 -13.32 -7.60 -46.19
C LYS A 245 -12.47 -7.18 -44.99
N LYS A 246 -11.15 -7.32 -45.13
CA LYS A 246 -10.13 -6.57 -44.38
C LYS A 246 -10.56 -5.10 -44.30
N ALA A 247 -10.82 -4.60 -43.09
CA ALA A 247 -10.46 -3.23 -42.78
C ALA A 247 -8.99 -3.28 -42.35
N GLU A 248 -8.13 -2.79 -43.24
CA GLU A 248 -6.71 -2.62 -42.99
C GLU A 248 -6.50 -1.84 -41.68
N ASN A 249 -5.70 -2.40 -40.77
CA ASN A 249 -4.74 -1.56 -40.08
C ASN A 249 -3.38 -2.26 -40.16
N ASN A 250 -2.42 -1.50 -40.65
CA ASN A 250 -1.12 -1.90 -41.14
C ASN A 250 -0.30 -2.75 -40.16
N GLU A 251 0.29 -3.80 -40.73
CA GLU A 251 1.72 -4.14 -40.67
C GLU A 251 2.51 -3.60 -39.47
N ASN A 252 2.96 -4.51 -38.61
CA ASN A 252 4.38 -4.81 -38.57
C ASN A 252 4.61 -6.23 -38.04
N ASN A 253 4.68 -7.17 -38.98
CA ASN A 253 5.22 -8.50 -38.73
C ASN A 253 6.76 -8.37 -38.85
N GLY A 254 7.42 -8.17 -37.71
CA GLY A 254 8.87 -8.27 -37.61
C GLY A 254 9.27 -9.71 -37.36
N GLU A 255 9.12 -10.58 -38.37
CA GLU A 255 9.63 -11.95 -38.30
C GLU A 255 10.99 -12.03 -39.02
N ILE A 256 11.96 -12.36 -38.18
CA ILE A 256 13.34 -12.73 -38.45
C ILE A 256 13.34 -13.98 -39.32
N ASP A 257 14.22 -14.05 -40.32
CA ASP A 257 14.72 -15.33 -40.84
C ASP A 257 16.02 -15.16 -41.65
N PRO A 258 16.82 -16.23 -41.91
CA PRO A 258 18.16 -16.32 -41.34
C PRO A 258 19.30 -16.50 -42.36
N ALA A 259 20.53 -16.32 -41.85
CA ALA A 259 21.82 -16.90 -42.26
C ALA A 259 22.33 -16.70 -43.72
N THR A 260 23.49 -16.06 -43.88
CA THR A 260 24.80 -16.76 -44.03
C THR A 260 26.00 -15.80 -44.14
N ALA A 261 27.00 -16.10 -43.31
CA ALA A 261 28.45 -16.12 -43.53
C ALA A 261 29.25 -14.93 -44.10
N ASP A 262 30.26 -14.57 -43.28
CA ASP A 262 31.65 -14.19 -43.60
C ASP A 262 31.96 -12.87 -44.31
N SER A 263 32.58 -11.94 -43.57
CA SER A 263 34.05 -11.84 -43.49
C SER A 263 34.49 -10.54 -42.78
N ALA A 264 35.49 -10.68 -41.90
CA ALA A 264 36.64 -9.80 -41.65
C ALA A 264 36.50 -8.28 -42.03
N THR A 265 36.91 -7.29 -41.23
CA THR A 265 38.21 -7.13 -40.56
C THR A 265 38.24 -5.77 -39.82
N ALA A 266 38.97 -5.73 -38.70
CA ALA A 266 39.89 -4.66 -38.26
C ALA A 266 39.44 -3.22 -37.84
N ALA A 267 40.07 -2.81 -36.73
CA ALA A 267 40.58 -1.49 -36.35
C ALA A 267 39.59 -0.50 -35.70
N GLU A 268 39.71 -0.25 -34.39
CA GLU A 268 40.64 0.68 -33.69
C GLU A 268 40.22 2.17 -33.73
N LYS A 269 40.13 2.73 -32.51
CA LYS A 269 40.51 4.09 -32.06
C LYS A 269 39.47 5.22 -32.00
N ASN A 270 39.46 5.78 -30.77
CA ASN A 270 39.37 7.19 -30.37
C ASN A 270 38.03 7.91 -30.55
N GLU A 271 37.38 8.28 -29.44
CA GLU A 271 37.65 9.50 -28.66
C GLU A 271 37.20 9.33 -27.21
#